data_AF-A0A838J111-F1
#
_entry.id   AF-A0A838J111-F1
#
_cell.length_a   1.000
_cell.length_b   1.000
_cell.length_c   1.000
_cell.angle_alpha   90.00
_cell.angle_beta   90.00
_cell.angle_gamma   90.00
#
_symmetry.space_group_name_H-M   'P 1'
#
loop_
_entity.id
_entity.type
_entity.pdbx_description
1 polymer ?
#
loop_
_entity_poly.entity_id
_entity_poly.type
_entity_poly.pdbx_seq_one_letter_code
_entity_poly.pdbx_strand_id
1 'polypeptide(L)'
;MNVQLPVQDDFPLLYRRNGITQMISLDETLAKVRGVLSTELDHPRVNGLTEIVGHKIRRNTIQQYMADIDAELTPIRAAIKTFPPLPNEHEIQWAQAISGMNNVRILEVESTGLTEQDEIVRITTVDLTGTVHDDLFFKPSRPMSAEASAANGLTDATLQYAPSLRDMWETIRAVLYGQYVL
;
A
#
# COMPACT_ATOMS: atom_id res chain seq x y z
N MET A 1 0.64 -19.46 -10.26
CA MET A 1 0.97 -18.63 -11.45
C MET A 1 2.46 -18.34 -11.39
N ASN A 2 3.27 -18.93 -12.26
CA ASN A 2 4.72 -18.72 -12.30
C ASN A 2 4.99 -17.32 -12.86
N VAL A 3 5.40 -16.38 -12.01
CA VAL A 3 5.86 -15.07 -12.45
C VAL A 3 7.35 -15.19 -12.77
N GLN A 4 7.66 -15.25 -14.06
CA GLN A 4 9.03 -15.11 -14.56
C GLN A 4 9.47 -13.66 -14.29
N LEU A 5 10.43 -13.45 -13.39
CA LEU A 5 11.02 -12.13 -13.16
C LEU A 5 11.80 -11.69 -14.42
N PRO A 6 11.71 -10.42 -14.85
CA PRO A 6 12.49 -9.94 -15.98
C PRO A 6 13.98 -9.95 -15.66
N VAL A 7 14.75 -10.33 -16.68
CA VAL A 7 16.21 -10.45 -16.70
C VAL A 7 16.86 -9.07 -16.55
N GLN A 8 17.98 -9.04 -15.81
CA GLN A 8 18.89 -7.91 -15.55
C GLN A 8 18.86 -6.76 -16.57
N ASP A 9 18.41 -5.60 -16.13
CA ASP A 9 18.78 -4.32 -16.73
C ASP A 9 20.14 -3.88 -16.14
N ASP A 10 21.10 -3.59 -17.01
CA ASP A 10 22.38 -2.98 -16.65
C ASP A 10 22.13 -1.60 -16.03
N PHE A 11 22.46 -1.42 -14.75
CA PHE A 11 22.39 -0.14 -14.07
C PHE A 11 23.76 0.57 -14.17
N PRO A 12 23.93 1.57 -15.05
CA PRO A 12 25.20 2.30 -15.14
C PRO A 12 25.39 3.20 -13.91
N LEU A 13 26.60 3.20 -13.34
CA LEU A 13 27.00 4.16 -12.31
C LEU A 13 27.71 5.36 -12.97
N LEU A 14 27.45 6.57 -12.47
CA LEU A 14 28.14 7.77 -12.95
C LEU A 14 29.45 7.97 -12.17
N TYR A 15 30.59 7.91 -12.86
CA TYR A 15 31.88 8.25 -12.27
C TYR A 15 32.29 9.69 -12.64
N ARG A 16 32.64 10.51 -11.65
CA ARG A 16 33.05 11.91 -11.85
C ARG A 16 34.54 12.08 -11.58
N ARG A 17 35.32 12.40 -12.62
CA ARG A 17 36.72 12.85 -12.48
C ARG A 17 36.99 14.04 -13.40
N ASN A 18 37.52 15.13 -12.84
CA ASN A 18 37.90 16.36 -13.58
C ASN A 18 36.77 16.98 -14.44
N GLY A 19 35.53 16.99 -13.96
CA GLY A 19 34.41 17.66 -14.64
C GLY A 19 33.89 16.97 -15.90
N ILE A 20 34.42 15.79 -16.25
CA ILE A 20 33.90 14.94 -17.33
C ILE A 20 33.18 13.75 -16.70
N THR A 21 31.86 13.66 -16.92
CA THR A 21 31.08 12.47 -16.55
C THR A 21 31.33 11.42 -17.63
N GLN A 22 32.08 10.36 -17.32
CA GLN A 22 32.17 9.19 -18.17
C GLN A 22 31.32 8.07 -17.56
N MET A 23 30.44 7.48 -18.37
CA MET A 23 29.72 6.26 -18.02
C MET A 23 30.73 5.12 -17.95
N ILE A 24 31.00 4.64 -16.73
CA ILE A 24 31.76 3.42 -16.47
C ILE A 24 30.73 2.44 -15.91
N SER A 25 30.64 1.23 -16.46
CA SER A 25 29.72 0.22 -15.94
C SER A 25 30.06 -0.08 -14.46
N LEU A 26 29.05 -0.44 -13.66
CA LEU A 26 29.25 -0.94 -12.29
C LEU A 26 30.29 -2.06 -12.27
N ASP A 27 30.25 -2.96 -13.24
CA ASP A 27 31.19 -4.08 -13.37
C ASP A 27 32.64 -3.59 -13.57
N GLU A 28 32.82 -2.55 -14.38
CA GLU A 28 34.14 -1.97 -14.63
C GLU A 28 34.67 -1.22 -13.39
N THR A 29 33.79 -0.53 -12.66
CA THR A 29 34.12 0.13 -11.39
C THR A 29 34.51 -0.91 -10.33
N LEU A 30 33.74 -1.99 -10.19
CA LEU A 30 34.04 -3.08 -9.27
C LEU A 30 35.33 -3.82 -9.65
N ALA A 31 35.59 -4.04 -10.94
CA ALA A 31 36.83 -4.63 -11.41
C ALA A 31 38.05 -3.76 -11.03
N LYS A 32 37.94 -2.44 -11.19
CA LYS A 32 38.98 -1.48 -10.78
C LYS A 32 39.21 -1.50 -9.27
N VAL A 33 38.16 -1.47 -8.46
CA VAL A 33 38.26 -1.57 -6.99
C VAL A 33 38.94 -2.87 -6.58
N ARG A 34 38.52 -4.00 -7.14
CA ARG A 34 39.13 -5.32 -6.85
C ARG A 34 40.61 -5.36 -7.21
N GLY A 35 41.00 -4.79 -8.35
CA GLY A 35 42.40 -4.72 -8.78
C GLY A 35 43.29 -3.91 -7.83
N VAL A 36 42.83 -2.72 -7.43
CA VAL A 36 43.57 -1.86 -6.48
C VAL A 36 43.63 -2.50 -5.09
N LEU A 37 42.54 -3.11 -4.65
CA LEU A 37 42.47 -3.81 -3.37
C LEU A 37 43.40 -5.03 -3.33
N SER A 38 43.42 -5.87 -4.38
CA SER A 38 44.35 -7.01 -4.46
C SER A 38 45.80 -6.53 -4.36
N THR A 39 46.16 -5.51 -5.14
CA THR A 39 47.51 -4.94 -5.14
C THR A 39 47.93 -4.45 -3.74
N GLU A 40 46.99 -3.86 -3.00
CA GLU A 40 47.22 -3.39 -1.63
C GLU A 40 47.38 -4.54 -0.62
N LEU A 41 46.62 -5.62 -0.79
CA LEU A 41 46.69 -6.82 0.07
C LEU A 41 47.96 -7.63 -0.17
N ASP A 42 48.44 -7.70 -1.42
CA ASP A 42 49.60 -8.50 -1.82
C ASP A 42 50.94 -7.89 -1.38
N HIS A 43 50.96 -6.62 -0.97
CA HIS A 43 52.17 -5.90 -0.55
C HIS A 43 52.08 -5.35 0.89
N PRO A 44 51.92 -6.17 1.93
CA PRO A 44 51.65 -5.68 3.29
C PRO A 44 52.85 -5.01 3.99
N ARG A 45 54.06 -5.18 3.45
CA ARG A 45 55.30 -4.64 4.05
C ARG A 45 55.67 -3.31 3.42
N VAL A 46 56.15 -2.40 4.26
CA VAL A 46 56.49 -1.03 3.86
C VAL A 46 57.93 -0.73 4.27
N ASN A 47 58.83 -0.75 3.30
CA ASN A 47 60.27 -0.59 3.42
C ASN A 47 60.74 0.66 2.64
N GLY A 48 60.29 1.82 3.11
CA GLY A 48 60.78 3.12 2.62
C GLY A 48 59.69 4.09 2.22
N LEU A 49 60.09 5.34 2.00
CA LEU A 49 59.17 6.45 1.73
C LEU A 49 58.35 6.25 0.45
N THR A 50 58.94 5.68 -0.61
CA THR A 50 58.25 5.43 -1.88
C THR A 50 57.08 4.45 -1.71
N GLU A 51 57.28 3.40 -0.92
CA GLU A 51 56.24 2.41 -0.66
C GLU A 51 55.12 3.00 0.20
N ILE A 52 55.45 3.79 1.24
CA ILE A 52 54.47 4.53 2.05
C ILE A 52 53.56 5.39 1.16
N VAL A 53 54.15 6.12 0.21
CA VAL A 53 53.40 6.97 -0.73
C VAL A 53 52.50 6.12 -1.63
N GLY A 54 52.99 5.00 -2.16
CA GLY A 54 52.21 4.07 -2.97
C GLY A 54 50.99 3.50 -2.22
N HIS A 55 51.16 3.10 -0.97
CA HIS A 55 50.07 2.64 -0.09
C HIS A 55 49.02 3.73 0.14
N LYS A 56 49.46 4.97 0.45
CA LYS A 56 48.54 6.10 0.63
C LYS A 56 47.70 6.35 -0.61
N ILE A 57 48.32 6.33 -1.80
CA ILE A 57 47.61 6.53 -3.07
C ILE A 57 46.58 5.43 -3.28
N ARG A 58 46.95 4.15 -3.14
CA ARG A 58 46.02 3.02 -3.34
C ARG A 58 44.86 3.05 -2.35
N ARG A 59 45.14 3.27 -1.05
CA ARG A 59 44.09 3.37 -0.02
C ARG A 59 43.15 4.54 -0.26
N ASN A 60 43.68 5.72 -0.59
CA ASN A 60 42.85 6.87 -0.96
C ASN A 60 42.01 6.59 -2.21
N THR A 61 42.57 5.87 -3.18
CA THR A 61 41.86 5.47 -4.41
C THR A 61 40.71 4.50 -4.09
N ILE A 62 40.93 3.50 -3.23
CA ILE A 62 39.88 2.59 -2.75
C ILE A 62 38.79 3.39 -2.02
N GLN A 63 39.17 4.28 -1.11
CA GLN A 63 38.23 5.13 -0.38
C GLN A 63 37.39 6.02 -1.32
N GLN A 64 38.00 6.60 -2.35
CA GLN A 64 37.28 7.39 -3.34
C GLN A 64 36.26 6.56 -4.10
N TYR A 65 36.64 5.37 -4.59
CA TYR A 65 35.70 4.50 -5.28
C TYR A 65 34.55 4.04 -4.37
N MET A 66 34.82 3.77 -3.09
CA MET A 66 33.76 3.45 -2.13
C MET A 66 32.80 4.63 -1.91
N ALA A 67 33.33 5.85 -1.77
CA ALA A 67 32.52 7.05 -1.65
C ALA A 67 31.65 7.30 -2.88
N ASP A 68 32.18 7.06 -4.08
CA ASP A 68 31.43 7.20 -5.33
C ASP A 68 30.30 6.15 -5.41
N ILE A 69 30.57 4.89 -5.04
CA ILE A 69 29.54 3.83 -4.96
C ILE A 69 28.45 4.22 -3.96
N ASP A 70 28.83 4.69 -2.77
CA ASP A 70 27.86 5.10 -1.75
C ASP A 70 27.03 6.31 -2.20
N ALA A 71 27.63 7.27 -2.91
CA ALA A 71 26.94 8.43 -3.46
C ALA A 71 25.85 8.01 -4.46
N GLU A 72 26.11 7.00 -5.29
CA GLU A 72 25.14 6.47 -6.25
C GLU A 72 24.09 5.56 -5.60
N LEU A 73 24.46 4.77 -4.58
CA LEU A 73 23.51 3.91 -3.86
C LEU A 73 22.56 4.70 -2.94
N THR A 74 22.99 5.88 -2.47
CA THR A 74 22.20 6.72 -1.56
C THR A 74 20.82 7.10 -2.12
N PRO A 75 20.69 7.67 -3.34
CA PRO A 75 19.39 8.00 -3.91
C PRO A 75 18.53 6.74 -4.17
N ILE A 76 19.14 5.62 -4.56
CA ILE A 76 18.42 4.35 -4.77
C ILE A 76 17.83 3.85 -3.44
N ARG A 77 18.64 3.83 -2.38
CA ARG A 77 18.19 3.47 -1.02
C ARG A 77 17.10 4.42 -0.51
N ALA A 78 17.21 5.71 -0.82
CA ALA A 78 16.18 6.69 -0.49
C ALA A 78 14.87 6.38 -1.24
N ALA A 79 14.94 6.10 -2.54
CA ALA A 79 13.78 5.74 -3.35
C ALA A 79 13.07 4.47 -2.86
N ILE A 80 13.82 3.41 -2.51
CA ILE A 80 13.26 2.17 -1.97
C ILE A 80 12.45 2.44 -0.68
N LYS A 81 12.91 3.36 0.17
CA LYS A 81 12.18 3.73 1.39
C LYS A 81 10.88 4.49 1.13
N THR A 82 10.72 5.06 -0.06
CA THR A 82 9.50 5.77 -0.47
C THR A 82 8.45 4.85 -1.09
N PHE A 83 8.73 3.54 -1.21
CA PHE A 83 7.77 2.62 -1.78
C PHE A 83 6.49 2.61 -0.95
N PRO A 84 5.31 2.65 -1.61
CA PRO A 84 4.06 2.49 -0.91
C PRO A 84 4.02 1.11 -0.24
N PRO A 85 3.35 0.98 0.90
CA PRO A 85 3.11 -0.34 1.47
C PRO A 85 2.33 -1.19 0.47
N LEU A 86 2.71 -2.46 0.35
CA LEU A 86 1.91 -3.41 -0.42
C LEU A 86 0.64 -3.77 0.38
N PRO A 87 -0.50 -3.93 -0.30
CA PRO A 87 -1.72 -4.40 0.34
C PRO A 87 -1.54 -5.81 0.93
N ASN A 88 -2.31 -6.12 1.97
CA ASN A 88 -2.24 -7.43 2.63
C ASN A 88 -2.78 -8.52 1.70
N GLU A 89 -2.00 -9.58 1.47
CA GLU A 89 -2.39 -10.68 0.58
C GLU A 89 -3.70 -11.36 0.99
N HIS A 90 -3.96 -11.49 2.29
CA HIS A 90 -5.20 -12.10 2.79
C HIS A 90 -6.42 -11.23 2.47
N GLU A 91 -6.29 -9.90 2.55
CA GLU A 91 -7.38 -8.96 2.22
C GLU A 91 -7.69 -9.00 0.71
N ILE A 92 -6.66 -9.08 -0.12
CA ILE A 92 -6.81 -9.20 -1.58
C ILE A 92 -7.52 -10.51 -1.94
N GLN A 93 -7.08 -11.63 -1.38
CA GLN A 93 -7.68 -12.94 -1.64
C GLN A 93 -9.14 -12.99 -1.20
N TRP A 94 -9.44 -12.42 -0.04
CA TRP A 94 -10.82 -12.29 0.46
C TRP A 94 -11.68 -11.46 -0.49
N ALA A 95 -11.21 -10.28 -0.90
CA ALA A 95 -11.94 -9.41 -1.84
C ALA A 95 -12.18 -10.09 -3.19
N GLN A 96 -11.19 -10.83 -3.70
CA GLN A 96 -11.32 -11.62 -4.93
C GLN A 96 -12.33 -12.75 -4.80
N ALA A 97 -12.32 -13.48 -3.67
CA ALA A 97 -13.28 -14.54 -3.40
C ALA A 97 -14.71 -14.00 -3.34
N ILE A 98 -14.92 -12.88 -2.65
CA ILE A 98 -16.22 -12.20 -2.57
C ILE A 98 -16.68 -11.70 -3.93
N SER A 99 -15.78 -11.11 -4.72
CA SER A 99 -16.11 -10.61 -6.06
C SER A 99 -16.56 -11.71 -7.03
N GLY A 100 -16.20 -12.97 -6.77
CA GLY A 100 -16.64 -14.12 -7.55
C GLY A 100 -18.00 -14.70 -7.13
N MET A 101 -18.60 -14.22 -6.04
CA MET A 101 -19.89 -14.69 -5.53
C MET A 101 -21.04 -13.87 -6.12
N ASN A 102 -22.09 -14.55 -6.57
CA ASN A 102 -23.26 -13.88 -7.19
C ASN A 102 -24.34 -13.46 -6.17
N ASN A 103 -24.19 -13.83 -4.89
CA ASN A 103 -25.18 -13.61 -3.84
C ASN A 103 -24.67 -12.68 -2.73
N VAL A 104 -23.68 -11.82 -3.02
CA VAL A 104 -23.16 -10.85 -2.04
C VAL A 104 -24.04 -9.61 -2.00
N ARG A 105 -24.40 -9.18 -0.79
CA ARG A 105 -25.10 -7.94 -0.50
C ARG A 105 -24.32 -7.16 0.55
N ILE A 106 -24.09 -5.88 0.31
CA ILE A 106 -23.66 -4.94 1.35
C ILE A 106 -24.93 -4.41 2.01
N LEU A 107 -25.02 -4.55 3.33
CA LEU A 107 -26.12 -4.06 4.14
C LEU A 107 -25.72 -2.74 4.79
N GLU A 108 -26.46 -1.69 4.46
CA GLU A 108 -26.37 -0.40 5.12
C GLU A 108 -27.57 -0.22 6.05
N VAL A 109 -27.31 0.33 7.24
CA VAL A 109 -28.32 0.56 8.27
C VAL A 109 -28.24 2.01 8.71
N GLU A 110 -29.39 2.70 8.68
CA GLU A 110 -29.54 4.05 9.25
C GLU A 110 -30.36 3.97 10.53
N SER A 111 -30.04 4.83 11.49
CA SER A 111 -30.70 4.89 12.79
C SER A 111 -31.09 6.32 13.20
N THR A 112 -31.89 6.45 14.25
CA THR A 112 -32.25 7.77 14.84
C THR A 112 -31.06 8.55 15.39
N GLY A 113 -29.93 7.88 15.62
CA GLY A 113 -28.70 8.38 16.22
C GLY A 113 -27.66 7.25 16.37
N LEU A 114 -26.61 7.46 17.17
CA LEU A 114 -25.47 6.52 17.32
C LEU A 114 -25.29 5.97 18.75
N THR A 115 -26.35 6.00 19.56
CA THR A 115 -26.36 5.46 20.93
C THR A 115 -27.02 4.08 20.96
N GLU A 116 -26.85 3.35 22.06
CA GLU A 116 -27.49 2.03 22.26
C GLU A 116 -29.02 2.08 22.27
N GLN A 117 -29.61 3.27 22.39
CA GLN A 117 -31.05 3.46 22.50
C GLN A 117 -31.67 4.04 21.23
N ASP A 118 -30.87 4.14 20.17
CA ASP A 118 -31.31 4.57 18.85
C ASP A 118 -31.90 3.40 18.06
N GLU A 119 -32.89 3.72 17.25
CA GLU A 119 -33.69 2.74 16.52
C GLU A 119 -33.31 2.75 15.05
N ILE A 120 -33.34 1.57 14.42
CA ILE A 120 -33.13 1.43 12.98
C ILE A 120 -34.32 2.05 12.23
N VAL A 121 -34.03 2.95 11.30
CA VAL A 121 -35.03 3.66 10.47
C VAL A 121 -34.92 3.36 8.99
N ARG A 122 -33.79 2.79 8.54
CA ARG A 122 -33.62 2.33 7.17
C ARG A 122 -32.71 1.11 7.09
N ILE A 123 -33.03 0.20 6.18
CA ILE A 123 -32.15 -0.89 5.74
C ILE A 123 -32.05 -0.81 4.22
N THR A 124 -30.83 -0.67 3.71
CA THR A 124 -30.55 -0.69 2.28
C THR A 124 -29.66 -1.89 1.96
N THR A 125 -29.98 -2.65 0.92
CA THR A 125 -29.07 -3.67 0.38
C THR A 125 -28.55 -3.23 -0.98
N VAL A 126 -27.23 -3.31 -1.17
CA VAL A 126 -26.59 -3.02 -2.45
C VAL A 126 -25.71 -4.19 -2.89
N ASP A 127 -25.57 -4.42 -4.19
CA ASP A 127 -24.58 -5.38 -4.68
C ASP A 127 -23.19 -4.74 -4.87
N LEU A 128 -22.20 -5.56 -5.23
CA LEU A 128 -20.83 -5.10 -5.46
C LEU A 128 -20.67 -4.15 -6.67
N THR A 129 -21.70 -4.02 -7.51
CA THR A 129 -21.73 -3.02 -8.59
C THR A 129 -22.29 -1.67 -8.14
N GLY A 130 -22.80 -1.61 -6.91
CA GLY A 130 -23.48 -0.43 -6.34
C GLY A 130 -24.96 -0.35 -6.70
N THR A 131 -25.55 -1.40 -7.27
CA THR A 131 -27.00 -1.42 -7.56
C THR A 131 -27.75 -1.67 -6.26
N VAL A 132 -28.72 -0.81 -5.94
CA VAL A 132 -29.64 -0.98 -4.81
C VAL A 132 -30.67 -2.05 -5.15
N HIS A 133 -30.82 -3.05 -4.29
CA HIS A 133 -31.82 -4.12 -4.44
C HIS A 133 -33.03 -3.87 -3.55
N ASP A 134 -32.80 -3.49 -2.29
CA ASP A 134 -33.84 -3.22 -1.32
C ASP A 134 -33.56 -1.89 -0.60
N ASP A 135 -34.62 -1.12 -0.38
CA ASP A 135 -34.58 0.14 0.34
C ASP A 135 -35.82 0.26 1.24
N LEU A 136 -35.62 -0.12 2.51
CA LEU A 136 -36.69 -0.36 3.48
C LEU A 136 -36.65 0.73 4.55
N PHE A 137 -37.77 1.41 4.77
CA PHE A 137 -37.91 2.48 5.77
C PHE A 137 -38.79 2.03 6.92
N PHE A 138 -38.44 2.44 8.14
CA PHE A 138 -39.17 2.09 9.36
C PHE A 138 -39.53 3.34 10.15
N LYS A 139 -40.72 3.32 10.75
CA LYS A 139 -41.15 4.37 11.66
C LYS A 139 -40.56 4.13 13.06
N PRO A 140 -39.75 5.05 13.58
CA PRO A 140 -39.24 4.95 14.94
C PRO A 140 -40.31 5.38 15.96
N SER A 141 -40.14 4.92 17.20
CA SER A 141 -40.89 5.37 18.38
C SER A 141 -40.30 6.64 18.99
N ARG A 142 -39.08 7.00 18.60
CA ARG A 142 -38.30 8.15 19.08
C ARG A 142 -37.98 9.09 17.91
N PRO A 143 -37.85 10.41 18.16
CA PRO A 143 -37.51 11.34 17.12
C PRO A 143 -36.08 11.11 16.60
N MET A 144 -35.87 11.40 15.32
CA MET A 144 -34.54 11.50 14.74
C MET A 144 -33.72 12.58 15.46
N SER A 145 -32.46 12.29 15.76
CA SER A 145 -31.51 13.33 16.16
C SER A 145 -31.22 14.29 15.00
N ALA A 146 -30.83 15.52 15.34
CA ALA A 146 -30.48 16.52 14.33
C ALA A 146 -29.24 16.08 13.53
N GLU A 147 -28.28 15.44 14.18
CA GLU A 147 -27.06 14.92 13.60
C GLU A 147 -27.33 13.78 12.61
N ALA A 148 -28.16 12.79 13.00
CA ALA A 148 -28.54 11.71 12.10
C ALA A 148 -29.32 12.25 10.88
N SER A 149 -30.31 13.13 11.13
CA SER A 149 -31.08 13.76 10.05
C SER A 149 -30.21 14.54 9.07
N ALA A 150 -29.18 15.22 9.57
CA ALA A 150 -28.23 15.95 8.73
C ALA A 150 -27.32 15.03 7.91
N ALA A 151 -26.97 13.86 8.47
CA ALA A 151 -26.10 12.88 7.80
C ALA A 151 -26.83 12.11 6.69
N ASN A 152 -28.06 11.64 6.96
CA ASN A 152 -28.78 10.73 6.07
C ASN A 152 -29.99 11.34 5.37
N GLY A 153 -30.36 12.57 5.72
CA GLY A 153 -31.49 13.29 5.12
C GLY A 153 -32.87 12.81 5.54
N LEU A 154 -32.96 11.85 6.47
CA LEU A 154 -34.22 11.34 7.00
C LEU A 154 -34.74 12.25 8.11
N THR A 155 -36.05 12.44 8.15
CA THR A 155 -36.74 13.21 9.17
C THR A 155 -37.95 12.43 9.72
N ASP A 156 -38.43 12.80 10.90
CA ASP A 156 -39.65 12.23 11.47
C ASP A 156 -40.83 12.34 10.50
N ALA A 157 -40.91 13.45 9.75
CA ALA A 157 -41.96 13.67 8.76
C ALA A 157 -41.88 12.68 7.57
N THR A 158 -40.68 12.35 7.11
CA THR A 158 -40.49 11.35 6.04
C THR A 158 -40.80 9.92 6.51
N LEU A 159 -40.63 9.64 7.80
CA LEU A 159 -40.82 8.30 8.37
C LEU A 159 -42.21 8.08 8.99
N GLN A 160 -43.05 9.12 9.09
CA GLN A 160 -44.30 9.08 9.86
C GLN A 160 -45.31 8.01 9.40
N TYR A 161 -45.25 7.61 8.12
CA TYR A 161 -46.13 6.62 7.50
C TYR A 161 -45.41 5.29 7.18
N ALA A 162 -44.12 5.20 7.49
CA ALA A 162 -43.41 3.93 7.37
C ALA A 162 -44.02 2.91 8.36
N PRO A 163 -44.04 1.62 8.01
CA PRO A 163 -44.39 0.57 8.97
C PRO A 163 -43.33 0.47 10.07
N SER A 164 -43.63 -0.23 11.17
CA SER A 164 -42.61 -0.50 12.18
C SER A 164 -41.64 -1.57 11.69
N LEU A 165 -40.41 -1.58 12.23
CA LEU A 165 -39.44 -2.64 11.96
C LEU A 165 -39.99 -4.03 12.31
N ARG A 166 -40.81 -4.12 13.37
CA ARG A 166 -41.50 -5.36 13.76
C ARG A 166 -42.43 -5.86 12.66
N ASP A 167 -43.20 -4.96 12.04
CA ASP A 167 -44.15 -5.34 10.98
C ASP A 167 -43.43 -5.80 9.71
N MET A 168 -42.23 -5.27 9.46
CA MET A 168 -41.41 -5.61 8.29
C MET A 168 -40.44 -6.77 8.52
N TRP A 169 -40.41 -7.39 9.71
CA TRP A 169 -39.43 -8.40 10.03
C TRP A 169 -39.40 -9.55 9.01
N GLU A 170 -40.56 -10.02 8.57
CA GLU A 170 -40.65 -11.07 7.56
C GLU A 170 -40.09 -10.65 6.19
N THR A 171 -40.33 -9.40 5.80
CA THR A 171 -39.76 -8.82 4.57
C THR A 171 -38.24 -8.76 4.66
N ILE A 172 -37.68 -8.27 5.78
CA ILE A 172 -36.24 -8.20 6.01
C ILE A 172 -35.63 -9.61 5.93
N ARG A 173 -36.25 -10.60 6.59
CA ARG A 173 -35.78 -11.98 6.52
C ARG A 173 -35.76 -12.51 5.08
N ALA A 174 -36.80 -12.25 4.31
CA ALA A 174 -36.89 -12.71 2.93
C ALA A 174 -35.81 -12.08 2.04
N VAL A 175 -35.54 -10.78 2.21
CA VAL A 175 -34.51 -10.04 1.49
C VAL A 175 -33.10 -10.58 1.75
N LEU A 176 -32.80 -10.88 3.01
CA LEU A 176 -31.47 -11.34 3.42
C LEU A 176 -31.27 -12.86 3.23
N TYR A 177 -32.35 -13.61 3.00
CA TYR A 177 -32.27 -15.06 2.92
C TYR A 177 -31.40 -15.53 1.73
N GLY A 178 -30.43 -16.40 2.02
CA GLY A 178 -29.51 -16.96 1.03
C GLY A 178 -28.45 -16.00 0.52
N GLN A 179 -28.41 -14.76 1.02
CA GLN A 179 -27.39 -13.77 0.67
C GLN A 179 -26.18 -13.90 1.59
N TYR A 180 -24.99 -13.64 1.04
CA TYR A 180 -23.80 -13.37 1.82
C TYR A 180 -23.78 -11.87 2.14
N VAL A 181 -24.12 -11.53 3.38
CA VAL A 181 -24.29 -10.14 3.81
C VAL A 181 -22.98 -9.62 4.42
N LEU A 182 -22.53 -8.47 3.92
CA LEU A 182 -21.42 -7.67 4.43
C LEU A 182 -21.93 -6.45 5.20
#